data_AF-A0A3E0CGK9-F1
#
_entry.id   AF-A0A3E0CGK9-F1
#
_cell.length_a   1.000
_cell.length_b   1.000
_cell.length_c   1.000
_cell.angle_alpha   90.00
_cell.angle_beta   90.00
_cell.angle_gamma   90.00
#
_symmetry.space_group_name_H-M   'P 1'
#
loop_
_entity.id
_entity.type
_entity.pdbx_description
1 polymer ?
#
loop_
_entity_poly.entity_id
_entity_poly.type
_entity_poly.pdbx_seq_one_letter_code
_entity_poly.pdbx_strand_id
1 'polypeptide(L)'
;MTNELGAAARSGTKPLAESTLRDRLTRDGVKVTLLHSGEARTYRSTREAFQLLHLPDSKHVKFRMGLKAERVRDWTDEDGRVYRFELVPLNK
;
A
#
# COMPACT_ATOMS: atom_id res chain seq x y z
N MET A 1 -19.89 49.04 -21.42
CA MET A 1 -20.30 48.23 -20.27
C MET A 1 -19.68 46.84 -20.46
N THR A 2 -18.60 46.57 -19.72
CA THR A 2 -18.31 45.32 -18.95
C THR A 2 -19.20 44.10 -19.24
N ASN A 3 -18.72 42.88 -19.48
CA ASN A 3 -17.62 42.18 -18.80
C ASN A 3 -17.06 41.01 -19.61
N GLU A 4 -15.78 40.76 -19.35
CA GLU A 4 -15.00 39.57 -19.71
C GLU A 4 -15.53 38.34 -18.98
N LEU A 5 -15.83 37.27 -19.72
CA LEU A 5 -16.11 35.94 -19.17
C LEU A 5 -14.84 35.10 -19.30
N GLY A 6 -14.18 34.91 -18.15
CA GLY A 6 -12.99 34.09 -18.00
C GLY A 6 -13.23 32.64 -18.40
N ALA A 7 -12.33 32.11 -19.22
CA ALA A 7 -12.28 30.69 -19.55
C ALA A 7 -11.00 30.08 -18.96
N ALA A 8 -11.25 29.08 -18.12
CA ALA A 8 -10.36 28.17 -17.42
C ALA A 8 -9.02 27.85 -18.11
N ALA A 9 -7.92 28.02 -17.35
CA ALA A 9 -6.68 27.28 -17.56
C ALA A 9 -5.99 27.01 -16.21
N ARG A 10 -6.46 26.00 -15.48
CA ARG A 10 -5.67 25.35 -14.41
C ARG A 10 -5.67 23.84 -14.63
N SER A 11 -4.95 23.41 -15.65
CA SER A 11 -4.58 22.01 -15.83
C SER A 11 -3.07 21.90 -15.66
N GLY A 12 -2.62 21.92 -14.41
CA GLY A 12 -1.22 21.65 -14.03
C GLY A 12 -0.89 20.16 -14.07
N THR A 13 -1.29 19.46 -15.12
CA THR A 13 -0.99 18.03 -15.28
C THR A 13 0.44 17.90 -15.77
N LYS A 14 1.41 17.89 -14.85
CA LYS A 14 2.77 17.45 -15.17
C LYS A 14 2.70 16.02 -15.69
N PRO A 15 3.30 15.69 -16.85
CA PRO A 15 3.37 14.32 -17.32
C PRO A 15 4.10 13.48 -16.26
N LEU A 16 3.41 12.44 -15.80
CA LEU A 16 3.92 11.51 -14.80
C LEU A 16 5.09 10.75 -15.43
N ALA A 17 6.30 10.85 -14.84
CA ALA A 17 7.50 10.20 -15.38
C ALA A 17 7.26 8.71 -15.64
N GLU A 18 7.83 8.18 -16.72
CA GLU A 18 7.60 6.81 -17.23
C GLU A 18 7.90 5.71 -16.19
N SER A 19 8.82 5.96 -15.26
CA SER A 19 9.08 5.08 -14.11
C SER A 19 7.85 4.89 -13.22
N THR A 20 7.08 5.95 -13.01
CA THR A 20 5.86 5.94 -12.19
C THR A 20 4.76 5.10 -12.81
N LEU A 21 4.75 4.91 -14.14
CA LEU A 21 3.79 4.05 -14.83
C LEU A 21 4.16 2.57 -14.67
N ARG A 22 5.46 2.22 -14.78
CA ARG A 22 5.93 0.85 -14.54
C ARG A 22 5.72 0.42 -13.09
N ASP A 23 6.00 1.29 -12.13
CA ASP A 23 5.72 1.06 -10.71
C ASP A 23 4.20 0.97 -10.39
N ARG A 24 3.34 1.54 -11.24
CA ARG A 24 1.87 1.37 -11.16
C ARG A 24 1.39 0.08 -11.82
N LEU A 25 2.17 -0.49 -12.74
CA LEU A 25 1.84 -1.72 -13.47
C LEU A 25 2.18 -2.98 -12.67
N THR A 26 3.20 -2.95 -11.81
CA THR A 26 3.45 -4.01 -10.82
C THR A 26 2.52 -3.81 -9.63
N ARG A 27 1.37 -4.50 -9.65
CA ARG A 27 0.51 -4.57 -8.48
C ARG A 27 1.25 -5.44 -7.45
N ASP A 28 1.82 -4.83 -6.42
CA ASP A 28 2.47 -5.57 -5.34
C ASP A 28 1.43 -6.13 -4.37
N GLY A 29 1.53 -7.43 -4.08
CA GLY A 29 0.85 -8.08 -2.97
C GLY A 29 1.65 -7.99 -1.68
N VAL A 30 1.12 -8.62 -0.64
CA VAL A 30 1.86 -8.82 0.61
C VAL A 30 1.77 -10.27 1.05
N LYS A 31 2.90 -10.88 1.37
CA LYS A 31 2.95 -12.14 2.11
C LYS A 31 3.05 -11.79 3.59
N VAL A 32 2.19 -12.38 4.42
CA VAL A 32 2.22 -12.21 5.87
C VAL A 32 2.55 -13.54 6.51
N THR A 33 3.61 -13.56 7.32
CA THR A 33 4.03 -14.71 8.10
C THR A 33 3.78 -14.43 9.57
N LEU A 34 2.97 -15.25 10.24
CA LEU A 34 2.80 -15.19 11.68
C LEU A 34 4.01 -15.88 12.33
N LEU A 35 4.91 -15.10 12.93
CA LEU A 35 6.20 -15.63 13.41
C LEU A 35 6.08 -16.65 14.54
N HIS A 36 4.95 -16.64 15.26
CA HIS A 36 4.70 -17.59 16.35
C HIS A 36 4.29 -18.98 15.86
N SER A 37 3.52 -19.06 14.76
CA SER A 37 3.05 -20.35 14.21
C SER A 37 3.83 -20.78 12.95
N GLY A 38 4.57 -19.86 12.34
CA GLY A 38 5.18 -20.06 11.02
C GLY A 38 4.18 -20.02 9.86
N GLU A 39 2.90 -19.79 10.13
CA GLU A 39 1.88 -19.76 9.09
C GLU A 39 2.07 -18.54 8.17
N ALA A 40 2.16 -18.80 6.86
CA ALA A 40 2.30 -17.75 5.86
C ALA A 40 1.09 -17.72 4.92
N ARG A 41 0.56 -16.51 4.66
CA ARG A 41 -0.54 -16.27 3.72
C ARG A 41 -0.24 -15.08 2.83
N THR A 42 -0.62 -15.15 1.57
CA THR A 42 -0.47 -14.06 0.61
C THR A 42 -1.79 -13.34 0.42
N TYR A 43 -1.72 -12.01 0.38
CA TYR A 43 -2.85 -11.10 0.21
C TYR A 43 -2.57 -10.17 -0.98
N ARG A 44 -3.64 -9.68 -1.61
CA ARG A 44 -3.56 -8.76 -2.76
C ARG A 44 -3.10 -7.37 -2.35
N SER A 45 -3.20 -7.00 -1.07
CA SER A 45 -2.74 -5.71 -0.56
C SER A 45 -2.53 -5.73 0.96
N THR A 46 -1.78 -4.75 1.47
CA THR A 46 -1.64 -4.47 2.91
C THR A 46 -2.99 -4.26 3.58
N ARG A 47 -3.94 -3.58 2.92
CA ARG A 47 -5.27 -3.32 3.48
C ARG A 47 -6.07 -4.61 3.66
N GLU A 48 -6.09 -5.45 2.63
CA GLU A 48 -6.79 -6.74 2.68
C GLU A 48 -6.22 -7.63 3.79
N ALA A 49 -4.89 -7.66 3.93
CA ALA A 49 -4.24 -8.36 5.03
C ALA A 49 -4.69 -7.83 6.40
N PHE A 50 -4.73 -6.51 6.59
CA PHE A 50 -5.20 -5.92 7.85
C PHE A 50 -6.67 -6.28 8.14
N GLN A 51 -7.53 -6.26 7.13
CA GLN A 51 -8.95 -6.61 7.28
C GLN A 51 -9.14 -8.09 7.64
N LEU A 52 -8.47 -9.00 6.94
CA LEU A 52 -8.62 -10.45 7.14
C LEU A 52 -7.90 -10.96 8.39
N LEU A 53 -6.86 -10.27 8.85
CA LEU A 53 -6.16 -10.56 10.10
C LEU A 53 -6.75 -9.79 11.31
N HIS A 54 -7.86 -9.07 11.11
CA HIS A 54 -8.51 -8.25 12.15
C HIS A 54 -7.57 -7.23 12.82
N LEU A 55 -6.58 -6.72 12.07
CA LEU A 55 -5.69 -5.66 12.51
C LEU A 55 -6.36 -4.28 12.36
N PRO A 56 -5.91 -3.24 13.09
CA PRO A 56 -6.50 -1.90 13.00
C PRO A 56 -6.41 -1.29 11.59
N ASP A 57 -7.53 -1.28 10.83
CA ASP A 57 -7.57 -0.76 9.45
C ASP A 57 -7.11 0.71 9.39
N SER A 58 -7.32 1.51 10.42
CA SER A 58 -6.84 2.90 10.47
C SER A 58 -5.32 3.06 10.34
N LYS A 59 -4.54 2.00 10.63
CA LYS A 59 -3.07 2.03 10.66
C LYS A 59 -2.42 1.49 9.37
N HIS A 60 -3.19 0.90 8.45
CA HIS A 60 -2.63 0.23 7.26
C HIS A 60 -1.87 1.18 6.32
N VAL A 61 -2.30 2.45 6.20
CA VAL A 61 -1.66 3.43 5.31
C VAL A 61 -0.25 3.76 5.79
N LYS A 62 -0.11 4.14 7.06
CA LYS A 62 1.19 4.46 7.68
C LYS A 62 2.12 3.25 7.65
N PHE A 63 1.58 2.06 7.97
CA PHE A 63 2.34 0.82 7.90
C PHE A 63 2.84 0.52 6.48
N ARG A 64 1.96 0.66 5.48
CA ARG A 64 2.31 0.42 4.07
C ARG A 64 3.41 1.35 3.57
N MET A 65 3.44 2.60 4.01
CA MET A 65 4.54 3.52 3.65
C MET A 65 5.89 2.98 4.12
N GLY A 66 5.95 2.49 5.36
CA GLY A 66 7.12 1.82 5.91
C GLY A 66 7.48 0.54 5.15
N LEU A 67 6.48 -0.33 4.92
CA LEU A 67 6.67 -1.57 4.18
C LEU A 67 7.21 -1.36 2.76
N LYS A 68 6.80 -0.27 2.09
CA LYS A 68 7.34 0.07 0.75
C LYS A 68 8.81 0.47 0.78
N ALA A 69 9.25 1.16 1.84
CA ALA A 69 10.63 1.57 2.01
C ALA A 69 11.53 0.37 2.38
N GLU A 70 11.06 -0.46 3.32
CA GLU A 70 11.85 -1.55 3.91
C GLU A 70 11.70 -2.88 3.16
N ARG A 71 10.68 -3.02 2.29
CA ARG A 71 10.23 -4.26 1.62
C ARG A 71 9.73 -5.36 2.55
N VAL A 72 10.19 -5.38 3.79
CA VAL A 72 9.76 -6.25 4.87
C VAL A 72 9.50 -5.41 6.11
N ARG A 73 8.39 -5.64 6.80
CA ARG A 73 8.06 -4.92 8.03
C ARG A 73 7.23 -5.78 8.98
N ASP A 74 7.58 -5.76 10.25
CA ASP A 74 6.88 -6.52 11.28
C ASP A 74 5.78 -5.66 11.94
N TRP A 75 4.65 -6.30 12.27
CA TRP A 75 3.56 -5.74 13.04
C TRP A 75 3.34 -6.59 14.28
N THR A 76 3.29 -5.96 15.45
CA THR A 76 2.91 -6.63 16.70
C THR A 76 1.51 -6.18 17.10
N ASP A 77 0.60 -7.13 17.30
CA ASP A 77 -0.73 -6.82 17.84
C ASP A 77 -0.71 -6.66 19.37
N GLU A 78 -1.88 -6.33 19.94
CA GLU A 78 -2.03 -6.12 21.39
C GLU A 78 -1.89 -7.43 22.19
N ASP A 79 -2.08 -8.58 21.54
CA ASP A 79 -1.87 -9.92 22.11
C ASP A 79 -0.40 -10.37 22.03
N GLY A 80 0.51 -9.55 21.48
CA GLY A 80 1.92 -9.85 21.32
C GLY A 80 2.26 -10.73 20.11
N ARG A 81 1.29 -11.02 19.24
CA ARG A 81 1.54 -11.78 18.01
C ARG A 81 2.27 -10.92 17.00
N VAL A 82 3.34 -11.47 16.43
CA VAL A 82 4.17 -10.78 15.44
C VAL A 82 3.87 -11.30 14.04
N TYR A 83 3.40 -10.40 13.18
CA TYR A 83 3.12 -10.62 11.78
C TYR A 83 4.20 -9.96 10.94
N ARG A 84 4.98 -10.75 10.21
CA ARG A 84 5.97 -10.25 9.25
C ARG A 84 5.31 -10.04 7.89
N PHE A 85 5.25 -8.80 7.43
CA PHE A 85 4.77 -8.44 6.10
C PHE A 85 5.95 -8.35 5.15
N GLU A 86 5.85 -9.00 3.99
CA GLU A 86 6.81 -8.95 2.90
C GLU A 86 6.09 -8.49 1.65
N LEU A 87 6.65 -7.49 0.97
CA LEU A 87 6.12 -7.02 -0.31
C LEU A 87 6.49 -8.05 -1.39
N VAL A 88 5.49 -8.64 -2.05
CA VAL A 88 5.70 -9.67 -3.07
C VAL A 88 5.07 -9.22 -4.39
N PRO A 89 5.69 -9.52 -5.55
CA PRO A 89 5.05 -9.25 -6.83
C PRO A 89 3.77 -10.09 -6.94
N LEU A 90 2.63 -9.44 -7.21
CA LEU A 90 1.40 -10.16 -7.52
C LEU A 90 1.47 -10.53 -9.01
N ASN A 91 2.03 -11.69 -9.31
CA ASN A 91 1.94 -12.23 -10.67
C ASN A 91 0.46 -12.47 -10.98
N LYS A 92 -0.01 -11.87 -12.09
CA LYS A 92 -1.36 -12.06 -12.63
C LYS A 92 -1.53 -13.45 -13.21
#